data_AF-A0AAD5F5Z2-F1
#
_entry.id   AF-A0AAD5F5Z2-F1
#
_cell.length_a   1.000
_cell.length_b   1.000
_cell.length_c   1.000
_cell.angle_alpha   90.00
_cell.angle_beta   90.00
_cell.angle_gamma   90.00
#
_symmetry.space_group_name_H-M   'P 1'
#
loop_
_entity.id
_entity.type
_entity.pdbx_description
1 polymer ?
#
loop_
_entity_poly.entity_id
_entity_poly.type
_entity_poly.pdbx_seq_one_letter_code
_entity_poly.pdbx_strand_id
1 'polypeptide(L)'
;MAIGHHVRLCFWLAIAIISTTLAQPNNYIIHMDSTMMPKAFADHHSWYLATVSSALSKFRPNTTTTTSSSALSSKLIYSYTHVINGFSASLSLSELEALKTSPGYISSVKDLPVKPDTTHSSQFLGLSSKSGAWPVADYGKDVIIGLVDTGVWPESESFSDDGMSEIPPRWKGECESGTQFNSSLCNKKLIGARWAWDPHLIHSSWKLCARGILFWLCTGHS
;
A
#
# COMPACT_ATOMS: atom_id res chain seq x y z
N MET A 1 -29.19 -40.71 48.82
CA MET A 1 -29.39 -39.26 48.52
C MET A 1 -28.02 -38.60 48.40
N ALA A 2 -27.31 -38.79 47.29
CA ALA A 2 -25.97 -38.20 47.07
C ALA A 2 -25.58 -38.22 45.58
N ILE A 3 -26.51 -37.87 44.68
CA ILE A 3 -26.25 -37.86 43.22
C ILE A 3 -26.48 -36.44 42.64
N GLY A 4 -26.90 -35.47 43.46
CA GLY A 4 -27.29 -34.13 43.00
C GLY A 4 -26.19 -33.05 42.99
N HIS A 5 -24.98 -33.32 43.51
CA HIS A 5 -23.96 -32.28 43.70
C HIS A 5 -22.91 -32.19 42.58
N HIS A 6 -22.72 -33.22 41.77
CA HIS A 6 -21.72 -33.19 40.69
C HIS A 6 -22.19 -32.46 39.43
N VAL A 7 -23.51 -32.37 39.20
CA VAL A 7 -24.06 -31.71 37.99
C VAL A 7 -24.01 -30.18 38.09
N ARG A 8 -23.97 -29.61 39.31
CA ARG A 8 -23.86 -28.16 39.49
C ARG A 8 -22.44 -27.62 39.39
N LEU A 9 -21.41 -28.46 39.58
CA LEU A 9 -20.02 -28.00 39.52
C LEU A 9 -19.49 -27.87 38.08
N CYS A 10 -19.98 -28.69 37.15
CA CYS A 10 -19.62 -28.56 35.73
C CYS A 10 -20.30 -27.37 35.04
N PHE A 11 -21.44 -26.88 35.56
CA PHE A 11 -22.15 -25.73 34.99
C PHE A 11 -21.50 -24.37 35.31
N TRP A 12 -20.66 -24.30 36.35
CA TRP A 12 -19.88 -23.09 36.68
C TRP A 12 -18.51 -23.04 35.98
N LEU A 13 -18.04 -24.16 35.42
CA LEU A 13 -16.79 -24.22 34.64
C LEU A 13 -16.99 -23.90 33.14
N ALA A 14 -18.23 -23.79 32.67
CA ALA A 14 -18.54 -23.43 31.28
C ALA A 14 -18.68 -21.91 31.05
N ILE A 15 -18.65 -21.09 32.11
CA ILE A 15 -18.76 -19.63 32.02
C ILE A 15 -17.39 -19.03 32.33
N ALA A 16 -16.63 -18.78 31.26
CA ALA A 16 -15.52 -17.81 31.12
C ALA A 16 -14.35 -18.34 30.28
N ILE A 17 -14.62 -18.98 29.14
CA ILE A 17 -13.74 -18.79 27.98
C ILE A 17 -14.26 -17.55 27.26
N ILE A 18 -14.15 -16.39 27.90
CA ILE A 18 -14.24 -15.12 27.18
C ILE A 18 -12.97 -15.10 26.34
N SER A 19 -13.08 -15.44 25.06
CA SER A 19 -12.02 -15.17 24.09
C SER A 19 -11.80 -13.66 24.09
N THR A 20 -10.84 -13.19 24.87
CA THR A 20 -10.32 -11.83 24.75
C THR A 20 -9.66 -11.76 23.38
N THR A 21 -10.42 -11.36 22.37
CA THR A 21 -9.84 -10.96 21.09
C THR A 21 -8.87 -9.83 21.41
N LEU A 22 -7.56 -10.09 21.31
CA LEU A 22 -6.59 -9.02 21.43
C LEU A 22 -6.95 -8.04 20.31
N ALA A 23 -7.26 -6.79 20.65
CA ALA A 23 -7.64 -5.76 19.68
C ALA A 23 -6.42 -5.41 18.82
N GLN A 24 -6.15 -6.25 17.82
CA GLN A 24 -5.01 -6.07 16.92
C GLN A 24 -5.27 -4.87 16.02
N PRO A 25 -4.31 -3.94 15.90
CA PRO A 25 -4.45 -2.81 15.01
C PRO A 25 -4.44 -3.29 13.55
N ASN A 26 -5.23 -2.62 12.72
CA ASN A 26 -5.24 -2.79 11.27
C ASN A 26 -4.82 -1.47 10.63
N ASN A 27 -4.28 -1.55 9.41
CA ASN A 27 -3.98 -0.35 8.64
C ASN A 27 -5.24 0.12 7.92
N TYR A 28 -5.46 1.42 7.94
CA TYR A 28 -6.55 2.07 7.23
C TYR A 28 -6.00 3.23 6.42
N ILE A 29 -6.62 3.48 5.26
CA ILE A 29 -6.48 4.72 4.51
C ILE A 29 -7.70 5.57 4.89
N ILE A 30 -7.44 6.75 5.46
CA ILE A 30 -8.43 7.71 5.91
C ILE A 30 -8.48 8.85 4.89
N HIS A 31 -9.67 9.14 4.37
CA HIS A 31 -9.92 10.28 3.50
C HIS A 31 -10.41 11.48 4.32
N MET A 32 -9.79 12.62 4.08
CA MET A 32 -10.06 13.87 4.78
C MET A 32 -10.47 14.97 3.79
N ASP A 33 -11.41 15.82 4.20
CA ASP A 33 -11.77 17.04 3.49
C ASP A 33 -10.68 18.10 3.71
N SER A 34 -9.82 18.30 2.71
CA SER A 34 -8.71 19.26 2.78
C SER A 34 -9.16 20.70 3.02
N THR A 35 -10.39 21.06 2.67
CA THR A 35 -10.93 22.41 2.90
C THR A 35 -11.20 22.70 4.38
N MET A 36 -11.32 21.64 5.19
CA MET A 36 -11.54 21.72 6.63
C MET A 36 -10.23 21.85 7.43
N MET A 37 -9.06 21.88 6.76
CA MET A 37 -7.79 22.06 7.44
C MET A 37 -7.74 23.43 8.16
N PRO A 38 -7.60 23.47 9.49
CA PRO A 38 -7.53 24.72 10.21
C PRO A 38 -6.29 25.53 9.81
N LYS A 39 -6.44 26.86 9.65
CA LYS A 39 -5.34 27.80 9.32
C LYS A 39 -4.19 27.79 10.34
N ALA A 40 -4.41 27.22 11.53
CA ALA A 40 -3.39 27.07 12.55
C ALA A 40 -2.30 26.04 12.17
N PHE A 41 -2.58 25.12 11.25
CA PHE A 41 -1.61 24.15 10.77
C PHE A 41 -0.88 24.69 9.54
N ALA A 42 0.44 24.52 9.53
CA ALA A 42 1.29 24.93 8.39
C ALA A 42 1.16 23.95 7.21
N ASP A 43 0.90 22.67 7.50
CA ASP A 43 0.84 21.60 6.52
C ASP A 43 -0.15 20.50 6.94
N HIS A 44 -0.58 19.71 5.95
CA HIS A 44 -1.53 18.60 6.13
C HIS A 44 -1.00 17.52 7.08
N HIS A 45 0.31 17.26 7.09
CA HIS A 45 0.89 16.21 7.92
C HIS A 45 0.74 16.53 9.41
N SER A 46 1.04 17.77 9.81
CA SER A 46 0.86 18.26 11.18
C SER A 46 -0.60 18.23 11.62
N TRP A 47 -1.54 18.57 10.72
CA TRP A 47 -2.97 18.46 10.97
C TRP A 47 -3.43 17.02 11.16
N TYR A 48 -2.97 16.09 10.31
CA TYR A 48 -3.31 14.67 10.42
C TYR A 48 -2.72 14.03 11.68
N LEU A 49 -1.47 14.34 12.04
CA LEU A 49 -0.87 13.92 13.30
C LEU A 49 -1.69 14.38 14.51
N ALA A 50 -2.11 15.65 14.53
CA ALA A 50 -2.94 16.20 15.59
C ALA A 50 -4.32 15.53 15.66
N THR A 51 -4.91 15.23 14.50
CA THR A 51 -6.19 14.52 14.38
C THR A 51 -6.10 13.11 14.98
N VAL A 52 -5.08 12.34 14.61
CA VAL A 52 -4.82 11.02 15.18
C VAL A 52 -4.60 11.14 16.69
N SER A 53 -3.73 12.05 17.14
CA SER A 53 -3.46 12.25 18.57
C SER A 53 -4.73 12.59 19.37
N SER A 54 -5.60 13.43 18.82
CA SER A 54 -6.87 13.79 19.46
C SER A 54 -7.79 12.59 19.59
N ALA A 55 -7.94 11.79 18.52
CA ALA A 55 -8.77 10.59 18.54
C ALA A 55 -8.26 9.55 19.55
N LEU A 56 -6.94 9.37 19.63
CA LEU A 56 -6.29 8.39 20.51
C LEU A 56 -6.26 8.81 21.99
N SER A 57 -6.38 10.10 22.29
CA SER A 57 -6.38 10.60 23.67
C SER A 57 -7.44 9.93 24.57
N LYS A 58 -8.56 9.50 23.97
CA LYS A 58 -9.69 8.83 24.66
C LYS A 58 -9.34 7.43 25.18
N PHE A 59 -8.32 6.78 24.61
CA PHE A 59 -7.94 5.39 24.93
C PHE A 59 -6.70 5.30 25.82
N ARG A 60 -6.20 6.44 26.29
CA ARG A 60 -5.00 6.50 27.11
C ARG A 60 -5.35 6.27 28.58
N PRO A 61 -4.65 5.38 29.31
CA PRO A 61 -4.76 5.33 30.76
C PRO A 61 -4.23 6.64 31.38
N ASN A 62 -4.83 7.08 32.49
CA ASN A 62 -4.48 8.30 33.25
C ASN A 62 -3.09 8.24 33.92
N THR A 63 -2.05 7.79 33.22
CA THR A 63 -0.67 7.86 33.67
C THR A 63 0.01 9.07 33.02
N THR A 64 0.57 9.92 33.89
CA THR A 64 1.29 11.18 33.65
C THR A 64 2.64 10.99 32.92
N THR A 65 2.69 10.11 31.93
CA THR A 65 3.88 9.90 31.10
C THR A 65 3.69 10.60 29.77
N THR A 66 4.25 11.80 29.62
CA THR A 66 4.43 12.54 28.35
C THR A 66 4.65 11.56 27.20
N THR A 67 3.65 11.38 26.34
CA THR A 67 3.82 10.58 25.13
C THR A 67 4.83 11.31 24.28
N SER A 68 6.01 10.73 24.15
CA SER A 68 6.99 11.17 23.18
C SER A 68 6.31 11.15 21.80
N SER A 69 6.49 12.23 21.03
CA SER A 69 6.01 12.35 19.64
C SER A 69 6.25 11.09 18.79
N SER A 70 7.27 10.31 19.15
CA SER A 70 7.62 9.00 18.56
C SER A 70 6.50 7.94 18.60
N ALA A 71 5.71 7.82 19.67
CA ALA A 71 4.67 6.80 19.77
C ALA A 71 3.37 7.17 19.04
N LEU A 72 3.16 8.47 18.77
CA LEU A 72 2.07 8.95 17.90
C LEU A 72 2.50 8.91 16.43
N SER A 73 3.75 9.26 16.16
CA SER A 73 4.35 9.10 14.83
C SER A 73 4.44 7.65 14.39
N SER A 74 4.38 6.67 15.29
CA SER A 74 4.35 5.24 14.92
C SER A 74 2.96 4.76 14.51
N LYS A 75 1.90 5.48 14.86
CA LYS A 75 0.51 5.19 14.47
C LYS A 75 0.16 5.78 13.11
N LEU A 76 0.66 6.98 12.81
CA LEU A 76 0.55 7.58 11.47
C LEU A 76 1.59 6.96 10.55
N ILE A 77 1.16 6.25 9.51
CA ILE A 77 2.04 5.55 8.58
C ILE A 77 2.47 6.50 7.45
N TYR A 78 1.52 7.23 6.86
CA TYR A 78 1.80 8.12 5.74
C TYR A 78 0.76 9.23 5.62
N SER A 79 1.11 10.35 4.98
CA SER A 79 0.20 11.47 4.67
C SER A 79 0.15 11.71 3.17
N TYR A 80 -1.06 11.64 2.61
CA TYR A 80 -1.33 11.87 1.20
C TYR A 80 -1.87 13.29 1.00
N THR A 81 -1.28 14.01 0.04
CA THR A 81 -1.68 15.39 -0.30
C THR A 81 -1.90 15.62 -1.80
N HIS A 82 -1.58 14.63 -2.64
CA HIS A 82 -1.60 14.79 -4.11
C HIS A 82 -2.65 13.89 -4.76
N VAL A 83 -2.51 12.57 -4.60
CA VAL A 83 -3.41 11.58 -5.23
C VAL A 83 -4.73 11.42 -4.47
N ILE A 84 -4.69 11.61 -3.17
CA ILE A 84 -5.84 11.68 -2.26
C ILE A 84 -5.51 12.70 -1.17
N ASN A 85 -6.53 13.33 -0.59
CA ASN A 85 -6.40 14.12 0.62
C ASN A 85 -6.68 13.22 1.81
N GLY A 86 -5.65 12.87 2.59
CA GLY A 86 -5.84 11.89 3.66
C GLY A 86 -4.55 11.35 4.24
N PHE A 87 -4.65 10.28 5.01
CA PHE A 87 -3.49 9.64 5.62
C PHE A 87 -3.74 8.15 5.86
N SER A 88 -2.67 7.37 6.01
CA SER A 88 -2.77 5.99 6.47
C SER A 88 -2.32 5.87 7.93
N ALA A 89 -3.04 5.06 8.70
CA ALA A 89 -2.75 4.86 10.12
C ALA A 89 -3.05 3.43 10.59
N SER A 90 -2.29 2.98 11.58
CA SER A 90 -2.47 1.68 12.23
C SER A 90 -3.37 1.81 13.46
N LEU A 91 -4.63 1.42 13.33
CA LEU A 91 -5.68 1.67 14.32
C LEU A 91 -6.41 0.37 14.68
N SER A 92 -6.74 0.20 15.96
CA SER A 92 -7.77 -0.74 16.40
C SER A 92 -9.15 -0.23 15.96
N LEU A 93 -10.15 -1.11 16.02
CA LEU A 93 -11.51 -0.74 15.60
C LEU A 93 -12.07 0.41 16.45
N SER A 94 -11.85 0.39 17.77
CA SER A 94 -12.30 1.46 18.68
C SER A 94 -11.59 2.79 18.42
N GLU A 95 -10.29 2.75 18.13
CA GLU A 95 -9.53 3.96 17.75
C GLU A 95 -10.04 4.55 16.43
N LEU A 96 -10.36 3.69 15.44
CA LEU A 96 -10.95 4.12 14.18
C LEU A 96 -12.32 4.78 14.40
N GLU A 97 -13.23 4.17 15.16
CA GLU A 97 -14.55 4.77 15.44
C GLU A 97 -14.43 6.14 16.13
N ALA A 98 -13.49 6.30 17.05
CA ALA A 98 -13.23 7.62 17.64
C ALA A 98 -12.73 8.62 16.59
N LEU A 99 -11.88 8.19 15.65
CA LEU A 99 -11.34 9.04 14.60
C LEU A 99 -12.41 9.49 13.60
N LYS A 100 -13.43 8.66 13.31
CA LYS A 100 -14.55 9.03 12.44
C LYS A 100 -15.32 10.26 12.92
N THR A 101 -15.23 10.59 14.21
CA THR A 101 -15.86 11.79 14.80
C THR A 101 -15.02 13.07 14.62
N SER A 102 -13.83 12.98 14.02
CA SER A 102 -12.94 14.13 13.84
C SER A 102 -13.44 15.07 12.72
N PRO A 103 -13.25 16.40 12.88
CA PRO A 103 -13.57 17.35 11.83
C PRO A 103 -12.82 17.04 10.53
N GLY A 104 -13.55 17.04 9.41
CA GLY A 104 -13.00 16.77 8.10
C GLY A 104 -12.88 15.28 7.74
N TYR A 105 -13.24 14.34 8.61
CA TYR A 105 -13.32 12.93 8.21
C TYR A 105 -14.40 12.71 7.13
N ILE A 106 -14.05 12.02 6.04
CA ILE A 106 -14.99 11.64 4.98
C ILE A 106 -15.26 10.14 5.03
N SER A 107 -14.21 9.33 4.92
CA SER A 107 -14.33 7.88 4.86
C SER A 107 -13.02 7.20 5.26
N SER A 108 -13.09 5.90 5.50
CA SER A 108 -11.91 5.07 5.75
C SER A 108 -12.09 3.71 5.10
N VAL A 109 -11.04 3.23 4.44
CA VAL A 109 -10.97 1.88 3.89
C VAL A 109 -9.85 1.12 4.56
N LYS A 110 -10.04 -0.18 4.80
CA LYS A 110 -8.98 -1.03 5.33
C LYS A 110 -7.91 -1.21 4.26
N ASP A 111 -6.67 -0.93 4.61
CA ASP A 111 -5.51 -1.17 3.76
C ASP A 111 -5.22 -2.67 3.76
N LEU A 112 -5.41 -3.31 2.60
CA LEU A 112 -5.27 -4.74 2.42
C LEU A 112 -4.21 -5.02 1.35
N PRO A 113 -3.27 -5.93 1.60
CA PRO A 113 -2.36 -6.38 0.57
C PRO A 113 -3.17 -7.09 -0.53
N VAL A 114 -3.05 -6.60 -1.76
CA VAL A 114 -3.61 -7.25 -2.95
C VAL A 114 -2.59 -8.22 -3.51
N LYS A 115 -3.04 -9.43 -3.85
CA LYS A 115 -2.24 -10.40 -4.59
C LYS A 115 -2.45 -10.15 -6.09
N PRO A 116 -1.39 -9.90 -6.87
CA PRO A 116 -1.51 -9.80 -8.32
C PRO A 116 -1.75 -11.19 -8.93
N ASP A 117 -2.78 -11.30 -9.78
CA ASP A 117 -3.07 -12.47 -10.60
C ASP A 117 -2.93 -12.08 -12.08
N THR A 118 -2.10 -12.80 -12.87
CA THR A 118 -1.76 -12.38 -14.26
C THR A 118 -1.82 -13.47 -15.33
N THR A 119 -2.16 -14.72 -14.98
CA THR A 119 -1.90 -15.85 -15.90
C THR A 119 -2.88 -16.02 -17.06
N HIS A 120 -4.05 -15.36 -17.07
CA HIS A 120 -5.07 -15.52 -18.13
C HIS A 120 -5.74 -14.21 -18.60
N SER A 121 -5.15 -13.05 -18.27
CA SER A 121 -5.79 -11.76 -18.49
C SER A 121 -6.05 -11.44 -19.97
N SER A 122 -5.18 -11.83 -20.89
CA SER A 122 -5.36 -11.54 -22.33
C SER A 122 -6.57 -12.28 -22.92
N GLN A 123 -6.72 -13.57 -22.63
CA GLN A 123 -7.86 -14.36 -23.07
C GLN A 123 -9.16 -13.90 -22.41
N PHE A 124 -9.12 -13.58 -21.12
CA PHE A 124 -10.27 -13.02 -20.40
C PHE A 124 -10.76 -11.71 -21.01
N LEU A 125 -9.84 -10.85 -21.44
CA LEU A 125 -10.14 -9.58 -22.12
C LEU A 125 -10.46 -9.74 -23.61
N GLY A 126 -10.48 -10.96 -24.14
CA GLY A 126 -10.77 -11.24 -25.55
C GLY A 126 -9.69 -10.74 -26.52
N LEU A 127 -8.45 -10.55 -26.06
CA LEU A 127 -7.34 -10.11 -26.89
C LEU A 127 -6.84 -11.29 -27.75
N SER A 128 -6.72 -11.07 -29.06
CA SER A 128 -6.31 -12.11 -30.02
C SER A 128 -5.39 -11.53 -31.10
N SER A 129 -4.49 -12.35 -31.63
CA SER A 129 -3.59 -11.94 -32.73
C SER A 129 -4.31 -11.75 -34.07
N LYS A 130 -5.46 -12.40 -34.27
CA LYS A 130 -6.20 -12.35 -35.54
C LYS A 130 -7.11 -11.12 -35.66
N SER A 131 -7.59 -10.60 -34.54
CA SER A 131 -8.59 -9.53 -34.51
C SER A 131 -8.68 -8.86 -33.14
N GLY A 132 -9.28 -7.68 -33.07
CA GLY A 132 -9.47 -6.92 -31.83
C GLY A 132 -8.36 -5.92 -31.57
N ALA A 133 -8.16 -5.55 -30.30
CA ALA A 133 -7.32 -4.41 -29.94
C ALA A 133 -5.83 -4.59 -30.28
N TRP A 134 -5.29 -5.81 -30.24
CA TRP A 134 -3.87 -6.08 -30.53
C TRP A 134 -3.46 -5.67 -31.95
N PRO A 135 -4.05 -6.22 -33.03
CA PRO A 135 -3.66 -5.82 -34.39
C PRO A 135 -4.02 -4.35 -34.69
N VAL A 136 -5.08 -3.80 -34.09
CA VAL A 136 -5.47 -2.38 -34.27
C VAL A 136 -4.46 -1.42 -33.64
N ALA A 137 -3.91 -1.78 -32.47
CA ALA A 137 -2.91 -0.99 -31.77
C ALA A 137 -1.46 -1.35 -32.15
N ASP A 138 -1.28 -2.14 -33.21
CA ASP A 138 0.03 -2.68 -33.62
C ASP A 138 0.80 -3.31 -32.45
N TYR A 139 0.09 -4.08 -31.62
CA TYR A 139 0.61 -4.73 -30.41
C TYR A 139 1.25 -3.75 -29.39
N GLY A 140 0.89 -2.46 -29.47
CA GLY A 140 1.46 -1.40 -28.64
C GLY A 140 2.80 -0.88 -29.16
N LYS A 141 3.15 -1.10 -30.43
CA LYS A 141 4.36 -0.54 -31.03
C LYS A 141 4.46 0.96 -30.77
N ASP A 142 5.68 1.42 -30.48
CA ASP A 142 6.00 2.81 -30.13
C ASP A 142 5.28 3.36 -28.89
N VAL A 143 4.59 2.51 -28.11
CA VAL A 143 4.08 2.82 -26.78
C VAL A 143 5.10 2.39 -25.73
N ILE A 144 5.26 3.22 -24.70
CA ILE A 144 6.12 2.93 -23.56
C ILE A 144 5.25 2.96 -22.31
N ILE A 145 5.22 1.85 -21.57
CA ILE A 145 4.43 1.71 -20.35
C ILE A 145 5.38 1.75 -19.16
N GLY A 146 5.19 2.72 -18.26
CA GLY A 146 5.89 2.78 -16.98
C GLY A 146 5.12 2.03 -15.90
N LEU A 147 5.79 1.15 -15.15
CA LEU A 147 5.21 0.43 -14.02
C LEU A 147 6.00 0.72 -12.74
N VAL A 148 5.31 1.22 -11.72
CA VAL A 148 5.85 1.35 -10.35
C VAL A 148 5.52 0.05 -9.61
N ASP A 149 6.52 -0.79 -9.41
CA ASP A 149 6.39 -2.08 -8.73
C ASP A 149 7.45 -2.20 -7.62
N THR A 150 7.39 -3.25 -6.81
CA THR A 150 8.37 -3.66 -5.81
C THR A 150 9.72 -4.10 -6.38
N GLY A 151 9.82 -4.29 -7.69
CA GLY A 151 11.04 -4.76 -8.34
C GLY A 151 10.84 -5.18 -9.79
N VAL A 152 11.91 -5.67 -10.40
CA VAL A 152 11.91 -6.33 -11.69
C VAL A 152 12.91 -7.48 -11.65
N TRP A 153 12.61 -8.58 -12.34
CA TRP A 153 13.50 -9.73 -12.52
C TRP A 153 13.96 -9.76 -13.99
N PRO A 154 14.94 -8.94 -14.37
CA PRO A 154 15.25 -8.64 -15.78
C PRO A 154 15.64 -9.88 -16.61
N GLU A 155 16.14 -10.93 -15.96
CA GLU A 155 16.50 -12.20 -16.58
C GLU A 155 15.29 -13.12 -16.88
N SER A 156 14.07 -12.72 -16.52
CA SER A 156 12.86 -13.46 -16.88
C SER A 156 12.64 -13.41 -18.39
N GLU A 157 12.21 -14.54 -18.97
CA GLU A 157 11.81 -14.65 -20.39
C GLU A 157 10.75 -13.61 -20.79
N SER A 158 9.92 -13.15 -19.85
CA SER A 158 8.93 -12.11 -20.11
C SER A 158 9.55 -10.77 -20.56
N PHE A 159 10.83 -10.54 -20.25
CA PHE A 159 11.60 -9.36 -20.63
C PHE A 159 12.61 -9.64 -21.77
N SER A 160 12.57 -10.82 -22.41
CA SER A 160 13.32 -11.06 -23.65
C SER A 160 12.93 -10.03 -24.71
N ASP A 161 13.93 -9.54 -25.47
CA ASP A 161 13.74 -8.55 -26.51
C ASP A 161 13.66 -9.14 -27.93
N ASP A 162 13.42 -10.45 -28.01
CA ASP A 162 13.04 -11.12 -29.25
C ASP A 162 11.75 -10.52 -29.83
N GLY A 163 11.77 -10.18 -31.11
CA GLY A 163 10.64 -9.52 -31.79
C GLY A 163 10.48 -8.02 -31.44
N MET A 164 11.37 -7.43 -30.63
CA MET A 164 11.34 -6.01 -30.31
C MET A 164 12.03 -5.16 -31.39
N SER A 165 11.36 -4.07 -31.76
CA SER A 165 11.96 -2.98 -32.55
C SER A 165 12.98 -2.19 -31.72
N GLU A 166 13.73 -1.32 -32.40
CA GLU A 166 14.62 -0.37 -31.73
C GLU A 166 13.87 0.53 -30.74
N ILE A 167 14.59 0.98 -29.72
CA ILE A 167 14.04 1.87 -28.68
C ILE A 167 13.61 3.19 -29.33
N PRO A 168 12.38 3.68 -29.10
CA PRO A 168 11.92 4.92 -29.71
C PRO A 168 12.84 6.11 -29.38
N PRO A 169 13.28 6.93 -30.35
CA PRO A 169 14.21 8.05 -30.12
C PRO A 169 13.69 9.12 -29.14
N ARG A 170 12.37 9.14 -28.91
CA ARG A 170 11.72 10.01 -27.92
C ARG A 170 11.97 9.58 -26.47
N TRP A 171 12.43 8.35 -26.25
CA TRP A 171 12.75 7.81 -24.93
C TRP A 171 13.98 8.51 -24.36
N LYS A 172 13.87 8.98 -23.12
CA LYS A 172 14.94 9.70 -22.40
C LYS A 172 15.16 9.16 -20.99
N GLY A 173 14.57 8.02 -20.65
CA GLY A 173 14.80 7.40 -19.35
C GLY A 173 16.14 6.67 -19.31
N GLU A 174 16.43 6.09 -18.15
CA GLU A 174 17.73 5.51 -17.83
C GLU A 174 17.55 4.13 -17.22
N CYS A 175 18.58 3.29 -17.39
CA CYS A 175 18.74 2.05 -16.64
C CYS A 175 19.74 2.27 -15.50
N GLU A 176 19.21 2.63 -14.33
CA GLU A 176 19.99 2.98 -13.16
C GLU A 176 20.60 1.73 -12.52
N SER A 177 21.92 1.75 -12.32
CA SER A 177 22.61 0.62 -11.67
C SER A 177 22.36 0.63 -10.16
N GLY A 178 22.27 -0.54 -9.55
CA GLY A 178 21.96 -0.72 -8.15
C GLY A 178 22.46 -2.04 -7.59
N THR A 179 21.97 -2.42 -6.40
CA THR A 179 22.34 -3.70 -5.78
C THR A 179 21.86 -4.86 -6.65
N GLN A 180 22.79 -5.69 -7.14
CA GLN A 180 22.50 -6.84 -8.01
C GLN A 180 21.78 -6.47 -9.31
N PHE A 181 21.86 -5.21 -9.74
CA PHE A 181 21.28 -4.75 -11.00
C PHE A 181 22.27 -3.84 -11.72
N ASN A 182 22.69 -4.22 -12.92
CA ASN A 182 23.55 -3.40 -13.79
C ASN A 182 22.69 -2.80 -14.90
N SER A 183 23.00 -1.56 -15.31
CA SER A 183 22.46 -0.92 -16.53
C SER A 183 22.43 -1.81 -17.77
N SER A 184 23.36 -2.76 -17.91
CA SER A 184 23.40 -3.73 -19.01
C SER A 184 22.27 -4.76 -19.00
N LEU A 185 21.47 -4.83 -17.92
CA LEU A 185 20.31 -5.71 -17.82
C LEU A 185 19.06 -5.12 -18.50
N CYS A 186 19.09 -3.83 -18.87
CA CYS A 186 18.11 -3.27 -19.79
C CYS A 186 18.42 -3.68 -21.24
N ASN A 187 17.37 -3.86 -22.03
CA ASN A 187 17.41 -4.27 -23.43
C ASN A 187 16.33 -3.53 -24.23
N LYS A 188 15.97 -3.99 -25.44
CA LYS A 188 14.93 -3.31 -26.24
C LYS A 188 13.50 -3.49 -25.70
N LYS A 189 13.28 -4.38 -24.74
CA LYS A 189 11.99 -4.57 -24.05
C LYS A 189 11.94 -3.81 -22.73
N LEU A 190 12.84 -4.12 -21.80
CA LEU A 190 13.05 -3.38 -20.56
C LEU A 190 14.02 -2.23 -20.85
N ILE A 191 13.48 -1.09 -21.27
CA ILE A 191 14.29 0.03 -21.81
C ILE A 191 14.77 1.02 -20.73
N GLY A 192 14.30 0.85 -19.50
CA GLY A 192 14.73 1.63 -18.36
C GLY A 192 14.20 1.07 -17.05
N ALA A 193 14.98 1.23 -16.00
CA ALA A 193 14.70 0.78 -14.65
C ALA A 193 15.33 1.78 -13.68
N ARG A 194 14.52 2.31 -12.78
CA ARG A 194 14.96 3.26 -11.75
C ARG A 194 14.31 2.93 -10.44
N TRP A 195 14.94 3.30 -9.34
CA TRP A 195 14.38 3.11 -8.01
C TRP A 195 14.09 4.45 -7.36
N ALA A 196 12.97 4.54 -6.65
CA ALA A 196 12.67 5.66 -5.77
C ALA A 196 12.80 5.19 -4.33
N TRP A 197 13.67 5.83 -3.55
CA TRP A 197 13.74 5.61 -2.10
C TRP A 197 13.13 6.81 -1.38
N ASP A 198 12.07 6.56 -0.61
CA ASP A 198 11.54 7.54 0.34
C ASP A 198 11.97 7.17 1.77
N PRO A 199 12.85 7.97 2.41
CA PRO A 199 13.26 7.72 3.79
C PRO A 199 12.13 7.85 4.83
N HIS A 200 11.00 8.47 4.50
CA HIS A 200 9.86 8.61 5.43
C HIS A 200 9.02 7.34 5.60
N LEU A 201 9.17 6.32 4.73
CA LEU A 201 8.40 5.06 4.79
C LEU A 201 8.97 4.01 5.77
N ILE A 202 10.01 4.35 6.55
CA ILE A 202 10.82 3.36 7.30
C ILE A 202 10.38 3.18 8.78
N HIS A 203 9.37 3.92 9.28
CA HIS A 203 9.02 3.89 10.72
C HIS A 203 7.94 2.89 11.15
N SER A 204 7.32 2.17 10.24
CA SER A 204 6.52 0.98 10.56
C SER A 204 7.12 -0.22 9.84
N SER A 205 6.97 -1.42 10.39
CA SER A 205 7.69 -2.67 10.10
C SER A 205 7.66 -3.22 8.65
N TRP A 206 7.58 -2.37 7.64
CA TRP A 206 7.66 -2.63 6.21
C TRP A 206 9.08 -2.46 5.69
N LYS A 207 10.01 -3.31 6.13
CA LYS A 207 11.36 -3.38 5.51
C LYS A 207 11.34 -3.88 4.05
N LEU A 208 10.18 -4.08 3.42
CA LEU A 208 10.06 -4.68 2.09
C LEU A 208 9.12 -3.96 1.09
N CYS A 209 8.29 -2.99 1.48
CA CYS A 209 7.28 -2.41 0.55
C CYS A 209 7.61 -1.02 -0.04
N ALA A 210 8.75 -0.39 0.30
CA ALA A 210 9.13 0.91 -0.24
C ALA A 210 10.27 0.85 -1.28
N ARG A 211 10.53 -0.32 -1.87
CA ARG A 211 11.45 -0.45 -3.00
C ARG A 211 10.65 -0.38 -4.30
N GLY A 212 10.10 0.80 -4.59
CA GLY A 212 9.45 1.06 -5.86
C GLY A 212 10.49 1.10 -6.97
N ILE A 213 10.64 0.03 -7.77
CA ILE A 213 11.30 0.13 -9.07
C ILE A 213 10.26 0.61 -10.08
N LEU A 214 10.50 1.78 -10.65
CA LEU A 214 9.80 2.23 -11.85
C LEU A 214 10.54 1.64 -13.05
N PHE A 215 9.91 0.73 -13.77
CA PHE A 215 10.46 0.17 -15.00
C PHE A 215 9.58 0.50 -16.20
N TRP A 216 10.19 0.49 -17.39
CA TRP A 216 9.53 0.88 -18.62
C TRP A 216 9.61 -0.24 -19.63
N LEU A 217 8.45 -0.68 -20.10
CA LEU A 217 8.31 -1.69 -21.13
C LEU A 217 7.97 -1.06 -22.47
N CYS A 218 8.77 -1.39 -23.48
CA CYS A 218 8.34 -1.33 -24.87
C CYS A 218 7.63 -2.64 -25.22
N THR A 219 6.53 -2.54 -25.96
CA THR A 219 5.82 -3.70 -26.50
C THR A 219 6.20 -3.92 -27.96
N GLY A 220 6.46 -5.18 -28.33
CA GLY A 220 6.96 -5.58 -29.65
C GLY A 220 6.03 -6.58 -30.35
N HIS A 221 6.40 -6.92 -31.58
CA HIS A 221 5.60 -7.72 -32.49
C HIS A 221 5.80 -9.22 -32.17
N SER A 222 4.71 -9.99 -32.07
CA SER A 222 4.75 -11.46 -32.06
C SER A 222 4.60 -12.03 -33.47
#